data_AF-A0A7W1Z504-F1
#
_entry.id   AF-A0A7W1Z504-F1
#
_cell.length_a   1.000
_cell.length_b   1.000
_cell.length_c   1.000
_cell.angle_alpha   90.00
_cell.angle_beta   90.00
_cell.angle_gamma   90.00
#
_symmetry.space_group_name_H-M   'P 1'
#
loop_
_entity.id
_entity.type
_entity.pdbx_description
1 polymer ?
#
loop_
_entity_poly.entity_id
_entity_poly.type
_entity_poly.pdbx_seq_one_letter_code
_entity_poly.pdbx_strand_id
1 'polypeptide(L)'
;MIAILAFVGALAMQQTDTTFAVQPNARLEVRNTGGEISVNSWNRAAVRVQARHGSRERLTVRSTGSVVSIGSRAERGPGGIVDYQITVPASMSVDLHGMYTDIVVEGVRGGVNART
;
A
#
# COMPACT_ATOMS: atom_id res chain seq x y z
N MET A 1 -41.50 -27.68 -1.61
CA MET A 1 -40.84 -26.56 -2.32
C MET A 1 -39.37 -26.57 -1.92
N ILE A 2 -38.46 -26.89 -2.84
CA ILE A 2 -37.01 -26.86 -2.58
C ILE A 2 -36.54 -25.43 -2.84
N ALA A 3 -36.08 -24.72 -1.81
CA ALA A 3 -35.51 -23.38 -1.95
C ALA A 3 -34.03 -23.51 -2.37
N ILE A 4 -33.72 -23.09 -3.59
CA ILE A 4 -32.34 -22.94 -4.05
C ILE A 4 -31.80 -21.63 -3.45
N LEU A 5 -30.89 -21.73 -2.48
CA LEU A 5 -30.08 -20.61 -2.01
C LEU A 5 -29.01 -20.32 -3.07
N ALA A 6 -29.26 -19.32 -3.90
CA ALA A 6 -28.23 -18.77 -4.77
C ALA A 6 -27.20 -18.03 -3.91
N PHE A 7 -26.02 -18.62 -3.73
CA PHE A 7 -24.87 -17.93 -3.14
C PHE A 7 -24.27 -17.01 -4.19
N VAL A 8 -24.67 -15.74 -4.21
CA VAL A 8 -24.02 -14.71 -5.02
C VAL A 8 -22.66 -14.43 -4.38
N GLY A 9 -21.59 -14.95 -4.98
CA GLY A 9 -20.23 -14.68 -4.54
C GLY A 9 -19.91 -13.20 -4.71
N ALA A 10 -19.99 -12.42 -3.63
CA ALA A 10 -19.45 -11.07 -3.61
C ALA A 10 -17.94 -11.16 -3.91
N LEU A 11 -17.48 -10.43 -4.93
CA LEU A 11 -16.07 -10.15 -5.12
C LEU A 11 -15.62 -9.33 -3.90
N ALA A 12 -15.17 -10.02 -2.86
CA ALA A 12 -14.79 -9.37 -1.61
C ALA A 12 -13.55 -8.52 -1.85
N MET A 13 -13.70 -7.20 -1.82
CA MET A 13 -12.58 -6.28 -1.64
C MET A 13 -12.00 -6.52 -0.25
N GLN A 14 -10.74 -6.90 -0.20
CA GLN A 14 -9.99 -7.03 1.03
C GLN A 14 -9.42 -5.67 1.44
N GLN A 15 -9.42 -5.44 2.75
CA GLN A 15 -8.76 -4.29 3.36
C GLN A 15 -7.64 -4.80 4.27
N THR A 16 -6.46 -4.21 4.12
CA THR A 16 -5.32 -4.44 5.00
C THR A 16 -5.08 -3.15 5.78
N ASP A 17 -4.78 -3.26 7.08
CA ASP A 17 -4.35 -2.15 7.93
C ASP A 17 -3.27 -2.66 8.88
N THR A 18 -2.02 -2.27 8.61
CA THR A 18 -0.87 -2.70 9.38
C THR A 18 -0.09 -1.48 9.84
N THR A 19 0.21 -1.40 11.13
CA THR A 19 1.10 -0.37 11.69
C THR A 19 2.31 -1.02 12.32
N PHE A 20 3.49 -0.50 12.02
CA PHE A 20 4.75 -0.99 12.61
C PHE A 20 5.71 0.17 12.89
N ALA A 21 6.53 0.00 13.92
CA ALA A 21 7.57 0.97 14.26
C ALA A 21 8.68 0.95 13.21
N VAL A 22 9.29 2.10 12.95
CA VAL A 22 10.42 2.24 12.02
C VAL A 22 11.60 2.90 12.72
N GLN A 23 12.80 2.57 12.25
CA GLN A 23 14.01 3.24 12.74
C GLN A 23 14.06 4.70 12.28
N PRO A 24 14.77 5.58 13.02
CA PRO A 24 15.11 6.90 12.51
C PRO A 24 15.81 6.80 11.15
N ASN A 25 15.53 7.74 10.24
CA ASN A 25 16.08 7.78 8.89
C ASN A 25 15.70 6.60 7.99
N ALA A 26 14.69 5.81 8.36
CA ALA A 26 14.13 4.82 7.45
C ALA A 26 13.64 5.48 6.15
N ARG A 27 13.69 4.72 5.06
CA ARG A 27 13.14 5.12 3.75
C ARG A 27 12.03 4.16 3.36
N LEU A 28 10.96 4.72 2.83
CA LEU A 28 9.85 3.96 2.27
C LEU A 28 10.03 3.82 0.75
N GLU A 29 9.89 2.61 0.25
CA GLU A 29 9.82 2.30 -1.17
C GLU A 29 8.47 1.64 -1.48
N VAL A 30 7.71 2.21 -2.42
CA VAL A 30 6.41 1.68 -2.82
C VAL A 30 6.43 1.41 -4.32
N ARG A 31 6.01 0.20 -4.70
CA ARG A 31 5.78 -0.16 -6.10
C ARG A 31 4.33 -0.58 -6.28
N ASN A 32 3.63 0.10 -7.17
CA ASN A 32 2.24 -0.24 -7.52
C ASN A 32 2.06 -0.37 -9.04
N THR A 33 1.17 -1.27 -9.44
CA THR A 33 0.85 -1.55 -10.84
C THR A 33 -0.66 -1.44 -11.04
N GLY A 34 -1.20 -0.24 -10.80
CA GLY A 34 -2.65 0.04 -10.91
C GLY A 34 -3.29 0.53 -9.61
N GLY A 35 -4.08 1.60 -9.69
CA GLY A 35 -4.80 2.18 -8.55
C GLY A 35 -4.16 3.47 -8.06
N GLU A 36 -4.22 3.72 -6.75
CA GLU A 36 -3.69 4.94 -6.13
C GLU A 36 -2.57 4.65 -5.12
N ILE A 37 -1.61 5.56 -4.99
CA ILE A 37 -0.70 5.66 -3.84
C ILE A 37 -0.93 7.03 -3.17
N SER A 38 -1.60 7.02 -2.02
CA SER A 38 -1.76 8.19 -1.15
C SER A 38 -0.79 8.10 0.02
N VAL A 39 0.13 9.06 0.14
CA VAL A 39 1.08 9.17 1.24
C VAL A 39 0.74 10.40 2.08
N ASN A 40 0.46 10.16 3.36
CA ASN A 40 0.28 11.17 4.38
C ASN A 40 1.42 11.12 5.39
N SER A 41 1.56 12.17 6.17
CA SER A 41 2.57 12.23 7.23
C SER A 41 1.98 12.47 8.61
N TRP A 42 2.71 12.05 9.64
CA TRP A 42 2.41 12.33 11.05
C TRP A 42 3.68 12.56 11.89
N ASN A 43 3.49 13.02 13.12
CA ASN A 43 4.57 13.19 14.09
C ASN A 43 4.74 11.93 14.99
N ARG A 44 4.91 10.77 14.38
CA ARG A 44 5.09 9.48 15.07
C ARG A 44 6.13 8.64 14.32
N ALA A 45 7.02 7.96 15.05
CA ALA A 45 8.06 7.08 14.51
C ALA A 45 7.51 5.67 14.13
N ALA A 46 6.43 5.65 13.36
CA ALA A 46 5.81 4.43 12.87
C ALA A 46 5.31 4.65 11.45
N VAL A 47 5.15 3.57 10.70
CA VAL A 47 4.49 3.57 9.39
C VAL A 47 3.18 2.80 9.54
N ARG A 48 2.10 3.38 9.03
CA ARG A 48 0.81 2.71 8.86
C ARG A 48 0.56 2.49 7.38
N VAL A 49 0.26 1.26 7.01
CA VAL A 49 -0.04 0.83 5.64
C VAL A 49 -1.47 0.35 5.62
N GLN A 50 -2.30 1.10 4.92
CA GLN A 50 -3.67 0.70 4.60
C GLN A 50 -3.73 0.40 3.11
N ALA A 51 -4.42 -0.67 2.74
CA ALA A 51 -4.58 -1.03 1.33
C ALA A 51 -5.96 -1.62 1.08
N ARG A 52 -6.56 -1.24 -0.04
CA ARG A 52 -7.78 -1.86 -0.58
C ARG A 52 -7.42 -2.61 -1.85
N HIS A 53 -7.74 -3.89 -1.91
CA HIS A 53 -7.36 -4.75 -3.03
C HIS A 53 -8.34 -5.90 -3.24
N GLY A 54 -8.32 -6.51 -4.43
CA GLY A 54 -9.09 -7.72 -4.69
C GLY A 54 -8.57 -8.92 -3.90
N SER A 55 -9.41 -9.95 -3.75
CA SER A 55 -9.07 -11.18 -3.00
C SER A 55 -7.93 -12.02 -3.59
N ARG A 56 -7.43 -11.67 -4.78
CA ARG A 56 -6.32 -12.34 -5.48
C ARG A 56 -4.98 -11.67 -5.23
N GLU A 57 -5.00 -10.49 -4.62
CA GLU A 57 -3.80 -9.70 -4.35
C GLU A 57 -3.27 -10.00 -2.96
N ARG A 58 -1.96 -10.23 -2.88
CA ARG A 58 -1.26 -10.39 -1.62
C ARG A 58 -0.34 -9.21 -1.37
N LEU A 59 -0.67 -8.42 -0.35
CA LEU A 59 0.20 -7.34 0.12
C LEU A 59 1.48 -7.93 0.73
N THR A 60 2.62 -7.37 0.34
CA THR A 60 3.92 -7.68 0.93
C THR A 60 4.49 -6.40 1.52
N VAL A 61 4.72 -6.43 2.84
CA VAL A 61 5.45 -5.38 3.56
C VAL A 61 6.72 -6.01 4.09
N ARG A 62 7.87 -5.50 3.66
CA ARG A 62 9.19 -5.97 4.09
C ARG A 62 9.97 -4.83 4.69
N SER A 63 10.56 -5.06 5.84
CA SER A 63 11.53 -4.15 6.45
C SER A 63 12.89 -4.83 6.42
N THR A 64 13.86 -4.23 5.74
CA THR A 64 15.23 -4.75 5.64
C THR A 64 16.20 -3.61 5.92
N GLY A 65 16.88 -3.68 7.06
CA GLY A 65 17.70 -2.56 7.54
C GLY A 65 16.84 -1.31 7.76
N SER A 66 17.19 -0.23 7.06
CA SER A 66 16.47 1.04 7.08
C SER A 66 15.47 1.21 5.93
N VAL A 67 15.28 0.19 5.08
CA VAL A 67 14.36 0.27 3.93
C VAL A 67 13.09 -0.51 4.24
N VAL A 68 11.95 0.17 4.08
CA VAL A 68 10.61 -0.41 4.15
C VAL A 68 10.08 -0.50 2.72
N SER A 69 9.95 -1.71 2.20
CA SER A 69 9.41 -1.95 0.86
C SER A 69 7.97 -2.44 0.95
N ILE A 70 7.09 -1.78 0.20
CA ILE A 70 5.67 -2.12 0.05
C ILE A 70 5.40 -2.46 -1.41
N GLY A 71 4.69 -3.55 -1.63
CA GLY A 71 4.12 -3.88 -2.93
C GLY A 71 3.00 -4.89 -2.80
N SER A 72 2.43 -5.23 -3.94
CA SER A 72 1.44 -6.28 -4.10
C SER A 72 1.94 -7.33 -5.08
N ARG A 73 1.44 -8.54 -4.94
CA ARG A 73 1.66 -9.62 -5.90
C ARG A 73 0.35 -10.37 -6.07
N ALA A 74 -0.10 -10.49 -7.32
CA ALA A 74 -1.17 -11.41 -7.66
C ALA A 74 -0.72 -12.85 -7.41
N GLU A 75 -1.54 -13.63 -6.71
CA GLU A 75 -1.29 -15.06 -6.51
C GLU A 75 -1.55 -15.85 -7.81
N ARG A 76 -2.45 -15.36 -8.68
CA ARG A 76 -2.77 -15.96 -9.99
C ARG A 76 -3.20 -14.90 -11.01
N GLY A 77 -2.65 -14.98 -12.22
CA GLY A 77 -3.02 -14.14 -13.36
C GLY A 77 -2.40 -12.73 -13.32
N PRO A 78 -2.88 -11.79 -14.16
CA PRO A 78 -2.42 -10.41 -14.16
C PRO A 78 -2.66 -9.73 -12.82
N GLY A 79 -1.76 -8.80 -12.45
CA GLY A 79 -1.88 -7.96 -11.26
C GLY A 79 -3.20 -7.19 -11.23
N GLY A 80 -3.82 -7.12 -10.05
CA GLY A 80 -5.01 -6.35 -9.78
C GLY A 80 -4.72 -4.92 -9.33
N ILE A 81 -5.77 -4.11 -9.30
CA ILE A 81 -5.74 -2.73 -8.79
C ILE A 81 -5.60 -2.75 -7.27
N VAL A 82 -4.67 -1.96 -6.74
CA VAL A 82 -4.46 -1.78 -5.30
C VAL A 82 -4.43 -0.29 -4.97
N ASP A 83 -5.30 0.13 -4.06
CA ASP A 83 -5.31 1.49 -3.54
C ASP A 83 -4.58 1.52 -2.20
N TYR A 84 -3.45 2.22 -2.14
CA TYR A 84 -2.63 2.37 -0.95
C TYR A 84 -2.91 3.70 -0.26
N GLN A 85 -3.11 3.63 1.06
CA GLN A 85 -3.04 4.80 1.93
C GLN A 85 -1.98 4.56 3.01
N ILE A 86 -0.89 5.31 2.92
CA ILE A 86 0.30 5.10 3.73
C ILE A 86 0.54 6.34 4.57
N THR A 87 0.66 6.18 5.89
CA THR A 87 1.06 7.26 6.79
C THR A 87 2.48 7.03 7.27
N VAL A 88 3.37 7.99 7.03
CA VAL A 88 4.80 7.92 7.38
C VAL A 88 5.20 8.99 8.40
N PRO A 89 6.30 8.82 9.15
CA PRO A 89 6.91 9.91 9.90
C PRO A 89 7.23 11.08 8.95
N ALA A 90 6.97 12.32 9.36
CA ALA A 90 7.12 13.47 8.46
C ALA A 90 8.55 13.65 7.90
N SER A 91 9.60 13.24 8.61
CA SER A 91 10.99 13.31 8.13
C SER A 91 11.41 12.13 7.25
N MET A 92 10.56 11.10 7.11
CA MET A 92 10.89 9.88 6.36
C MET A 92 10.99 10.19 4.86
N SER A 93 12.01 9.65 4.20
CA SER A 93 12.11 9.74 2.73
C SER A 93 11.20 8.70 2.07
N VAL A 94 10.63 9.05 0.92
CA VAL A 94 9.70 8.22 0.15
C VAL A 94 10.15 8.12 -1.31
N ASP A 95 10.14 6.90 -1.83
CA ASP A 95 10.37 6.59 -3.23
C ASP A 95 9.18 5.78 -3.77
N LEU A 96 8.41 6.39 -4.67
CA LEU A 96 7.12 5.90 -5.13
C LEU A 96 7.20 5.63 -6.63
N HIS A 97 6.90 4.40 -7.03
CA HIS A 97 6.91 3.95 -8.42
C HIS A 97 5.53 3.39 -8.78
N GLY A 98 4.86 4.09 -9.69
CA GLY A 98 3.65 3.65 -10.37
C GLY A 98 3.93 3.38 -11.85
N MET A 99 3.15 2.51 -12.47
CA MET A 99 3.13 2.35 -13.95
C MET A 99 1.77 2.75 -14.54
N TYR A 100 0.69 2.60 -13.76
CA TYR A 100 -0.69 2.99 -14.09
C TYR A 100 -1.37 3.48 -12.81
N THR A 101 -0.72 4.40 -12.10
CA THR A 101 -1.07 4.73 -10.72
C THR A 101 -1.03 6.23 -10.49
N ASP A 102 -2.06 6.73 -9.83
CA ASP A 102 -2.09 8.11 -9.34
C ASP A 102 -1.33 8.19 -8.02
N ILE A 103 -0.49 9.22 -7.86
CA ILE A 103 0.34 9.42 -6.68
C ILE A 103 0.02 10.75 -6.02
N VAL A 104 -0.39 10.70 -4.75
CA VAL A 104 -0.66 11.88 -3.91
C VAL A 104 0.25 11.83 -2.68
N VAL A 105 0.95 12.93 -2.39
CA VAL A 105 1.87 13.03 -1.24
C VAL A 105 1.60 14.31 -0.47
N GLU A 106 1.28 14.18 0.82
CA GLU A 106 0.92 15.29 1.70
C GLU A 106 1.72 15.30 3.01
N GLY A 107 2.28 16.47 3.34
CA GLY A 107 2.95 16.77 4.61
C GLY A 107 4.33 16.12 4.82
N VAL A 108 4.80 15.28 3.90
CA VAL A 108 6.16 14.72 3.94
C VAL A 108 7.19 15.84 3.81
N ARG A 109 8.15 15.86 4.73
CA ARG A 109 9.30 16.78 4.79
C ARG A 109 10.63 16.12 4.42
N GLY A 110 10.67 14.79 4.38
CA GLY A 110 11.80 14.04 3.84
C GLY A 110 11.90 14.15 2.31
N GLY A 111 12.90 13.51 1.71
CA GLY A 111 13.03 13.47 0.26
C GLY A 111 11.88 12.69 -0.38
N VAL A 112 11.22 13.28 -1.37
CA VAL A 112 10.12 12.65 -2.13
C VAL A 112 10.60 12.39 -3.56
N ASN A 113 10.57 11.14 -3.98
CA ASN A 113 10.72 10.73 -5.37
C ASN A 113 9.43 10.02 -5.79
N ALA A 114 8.78 10.52 -6.85
CA ALA A 114 7.57 9.92 -7.39
C ALA A 114 7.71 9.77 -8.90
N ARG A 115 7.39 8.59 -9.42
CA ARG A 115 7.45 8.25 -10.85
C ARG A 115 6.21 7.47 -11.25
N THR A 116 5.65 7.82 -12.40
CA THR A 116 4.48 7.20 -13.03
C THR A 116 4.82 6.76 -14.45
#